data_AF-A0A7R9XVE1-F1
#
_entry.id   AF-A0A7R9XVE1-F1
#
_cell.length_a   1.000
_cell.length_b   1.000
_cell.length_c   1.000
_cell.angle_alpha   90.00
_cell.angle_beta   90.00
_cell.angle_gamma   90.00
#
_symmetry.space_group_name_H-M   'P 1'
#
loop_
_entity.id
_entity.type
_entity.pdbx_description
1 polymer ?
#
loop_
_entity_poly.entity_id
_entity_poly.type
_entity_poly.pdbx_seq_one_letter_code
_entity_poly.pdbx_strand_id
1 'polypeptide(L)'
;TTEDLAESFFDFTIETRGIKVPFCLVGNVVEPSVAFDVSTINFGKTLVGSKVVETVYLHNNEHIPFGFTLDKSTYEIPLPGFVGERPKRPALRFEPDTGVIAPHTSVPVSITFQPGLEKALNFNVAAVVHKKPTRLTLNVKGEGYAIHEIVELDVPAVGGVNTTTLAPAPGKNALDLGQVLVNERVLREITFVNRGEISYDFAWDAGPNPRVTITPPTATVGKGERLTCQLEYASNGVASLV
;
A
#
# COMPACT_ATOMS: atom_id res chain seq x y z
N THR A 1 -0.65 -18.58 -29.38
CA THR A 1 0.59 -18.19 -30.08
C THR A 1 0.18 -17.83 -31.48
N THR A 2 0.32 -16.57 -31.87
CA THR A 2 0.12 -16.14 -33.26
C THR A 2 1.39 -16.51 -34.01
N GLU A 3 1.29 -17.46 -34.92
CA GLU A 3 2.36 -17.84 -35.83
C GLU A 3 2.28 -16.94 -37.05
N ASP A 4 3.28 -16.08 -37.22
CA ASP A 4 3.39 -15.25 -38.42
C ASP A 4 4.41 -15.88 -39.38
N LEU A 5 3.94 -16.18 -40.59
CA LEU A 5 4.76 -16.71 -41.67
C LEU A 5 5.56 -15.56 -42.31
N ALA A 6 6.88 -15.62 -42.22
CA ALA A 6 7.76 -14.67 -42.90
C ALA A 6 8.44 -15.37 -44.09
N GLU A 7 8.24 -14.82 -45.29
CA GLU A 7 8.85 -15.32 -46.52
C GLU A 7 9.79 -14.27 -47.12
N SER A 8 10.92 -14.71 -47.66
CA SER A 8 11.85 -13.85 -48.39
C SER A 8 12.37 -14.57 -49.61
N PHE A 9 12.27 -13.91 -50.76
CA PHE A 9 12.67 -14.44 -52.05
C PHE A 9 14.02 -13.90 -52.45
N PHE A 10 14.86 -14.77 -52.96
CA PHE A 10 16.19 -14.42 -53.40
C PHE A 10 16.53 -15.20 -54.66
N ASP A 11 17.49 -14.69 -55.44
CA ASP A 11 18.02 -15.35 -56.61
C ASP A 11 19.48 -15.73 -56.38
N PHE A 12 19.80 -17.02 -56.44
CA PHE A 12 21.17 -17.49 -56.38
C PHE A 12 21.74 -17.48 -57.80
N THR A 13 22.70 -16.59 -58.05
CA THR A 13 23.32 -16.43 -59.37
C THR A 13 24.76 -16.90 -59.39
N ILE A 14 25.12 -17.70 -60.39
CA ILE A 14 26.52 -17.98 -60.75
C ILE A 14 26.75 -17.35 -62.13
N GLU A 15 27.23 -16.10 -62.14
CA GLU A 15 27.39 -15.29 -63.34
C GLU A 15 28.27 -15.95 -64.39
N THR A 16 29.38 -16.58 -63.97
CA THR A 16 30.34 -17.25 -64.86
C THR A 16 29.77 -18.44 -65.62
N ARG A 17 28.59 -18.96 -65.21
CA ARG A 17 27.93 -20.11 -65.85
C ARG A 17 26.51 -19.79 -66.33
N GLY A 18 26.05 -18.54 -66.21
CA GLY A 18 24.70 -18.15 -66.59
C GLY A 18 23.60 -18.85 -65.79
N ILE A 19 23.90 -19.33 -64.57
CA ILE A 19 22.94 -20.05 -63.73
C ILE A 19 22.23 -19.05 -62.82
N LYS A 20 20.89 -19.11 -62.78
CA LYS A 20 20.04 -18.35 -61.87
C LYS A 20 19.00 -19.29 -61.26
N VAL A 21 19.01 -19.44 -59.94
CA VAL A 21 18.10 -20.32 -59.21
C VAL A 21 17.34 -19.51 -58.15
N PRO A 22 16.01 -19.38 -58.26
CA PRO A 22 15.21 -18.72 -57.22
C PRO A 22 15.17 -19.58 -55.95
N PHE A 23 15.33 -18.96 -54.80
CA PHE A 23 15.16 -19.59 -53.49
C PHE A 23 14.18 -18.78 -52.63
N CYS A 24 13.23 -19.47 -52.01
CA CYS A 24 12.35 -18.90 -50.99
C CYS A 24 12.83 -19.37 -49.62
N LEU A 25 13.14 -18.41 -48.75
CA LEU A 25 13.40 -18.66 -47.35
C LEU A 25 12.11 -18.41 -46.57
N VAL A 26 11.59 -19.44 -45.92
CA VAL A 26 10.38 -19.38 -45.10
C VAL A 26 10.77 -19.57 -43.64
N GLY A 27 10.41 -18.63 -42.80
CA GLY A 27 10.57 -18.70 -41.34
C GLY A 27 9.21 -18.63 -40.65
N ASN A 28 9.01 -19.49 -39.65
CA ASN A 28 7.88 -19.34 -38.74
C ASN A 28 8.33 -18.47 -37.55
N VAL A 29 7.70 -17.31 -37.38
CA VAL A 29 8.02 -16.40 -36.28
C VAL A 29 7.06 -16.69 -35.14
N VAL A 30 7.60 -17.26 -34.05
CA VAL A 30 6.88 -17.52 -32.82
C VAL A 30 7.27 -16.48 -31.80
N GLU A 31 6.27 -15.83 -31.19
CA GLU A 31 6.51 -14.86 -30.14
C GLU A 31 7.10 -15.55 -28.88
N PRO A 32 8.17 -14.99 -28.27
CA PRO A 32 8.79 -15.61 -27.11
C PRO A 32 7.85 -15.67 -25.90
N SER A 33 7.84 -16.84 -25.26
CA SER A 33 7.07 -17.20 -24.08
C SER A 33 7.74 -16.66 -22.81
N VAL A 34 7.69 -15.33 -22.66
CA VAL A 34 8.11 -14.60 -21.46
C VAL A 34 6.90 -13.86 -20.90
N ALA A 35 6.57 -14.08 -19.63
CA ALA A 35 5.39 -13.50 -18.99
C ALA A 35 5.55 -13.39 -17.46
N PHE A 36 4.81 -12.47 -16.84
CA PHE A 36 4.62 -12.49 -15.38
C PHE A 36 3.73 -13.68 -14.99
N ASP A 37 3.95 -14.21 -13.80
CA ASP A 37 3.08 -15.21 -13.16
C ASP A 37 1.66 -14.70 -12.93
N VAL A 38 1.51 -13.39 -12.67
CA VAL A 38 0.23 -12.70 -12.49
C VAL A 38 0.13 -11.47 -13.39
N SER A 39 -1.09 -11.16 -13.83
CA SER A 39 -1.39 -9.96 -14.62
C SER A 39 -1.82 -8.76 -13.77
N THR A 40 -2.23 -9.01 -12.52
CA THR A 40 -2.74 -7.98 -11.59
C THR A 40 -2.33 -8.28 -10.15
N ILE A 41 -1.98 -7.24 -9.41
CA ILE A 41 -1.75 -7.27 -7.96
C ILE A 41 -2.59 -6.19 -7.31
N ASN A 42 -3.15 -6.49 -6.14
CA ASN A 42 -3.88 -5.52 -5.34
C ASN A 42 -3.33 -5.49 -3.91
N PHE A 43 -2.71 -4.37 -3.54
CA PHE A 43 -2.23 -4.10 -2.18
C PHE A 43 -3.35 -3.77 -1.20
N GLY A 44 -4.60 -3.67 -1.66
CA GLY A 44 -5.74 -3.32 -0.83
C GLY A 44 -5.58 -1.93 -0.20
N LYS A 45 -6.10 -1.76 1.01
CA LYS A 45 -6.01 -0.51 1.76
C LYS A 45 -4.71 -0.48 2.57
N THR A 46 -3.85 0.48 2.29
CA THR A 46 -2.55 0.68 2.96
C THR A 46 -2.49 2.06 3.61
N LEU A 47 -2.04 2.13 4.87
CA LEU A 47 -1.93 3.39 5.59
C LEU A 47 -0.94 4.32 4.88
N VAL A 48 -1.33 5.57 4.67
CA VAL A 48 -0.47 6.58 4.02
C VAL A 48 0.88 6.67 4.74
N GLY A 49 1.97 6.62 3.97
CA GLY A 49 3.34 6.61 4.48
C GLY A 49 3.88 5.23 4.87
N SER A 50 3.02 4.23 5.08
CA SER A 50 3.45 2.85 5.36
C SER A 50 3.91 2.13 4.10
N LYS A 51 4.84 1.18 4.27
CA LYS A 51 5.45 0.41 3.19
C LYS A 51 4.93 -1.02 3.22
N VAL A 52 4.38 -1.50 2.10
CA VAL A 52 4.02 -2.90 1.86
C VAL A 52 4.83 -3.44 0.69
N VAL A 53 5.28 -4.69 0.77
CA VAL A 53 6.09 -5.33 -0.26
C VAL A 53 5.44 -6.65 -0.68
N GLU A 54 5.25 -6.81 -1.99
CA GLU A 54 4.80 -8.05 -2.62
C GLU A 54 5.82 -8.50 -3.65
N THR A 55 5.85 -9.78 -4.00
CA THR A 55 6.78 -10.31 -5.01
C THR A 55 6.02 -11.02 -6.11
N VAL A 56 6.38 -10.72 -7.36
CA VAL A 56 5.92 -11.45 -8.54
C VAL A 56 7.08 -12.09 -9.26
N TYR A 57 6.79 -13.05 -10.14
CA TYR A 57 7.81 -13.78 -10.86
C TYR A 57 7.69 -13.52 -12.36
N LEU A 58 8.81 -13.17 -12.98
CA LEU A 58 8.92 -13.05 -14.42
C LEU A 58 9.51 -14.35 -14.97
N HIS A 59 8.70 -15.11 -15.70
CA HIS A 59 9.05 -16.43 -16.22
C HIS A 59 9.55 -16.33 -17.66
N ASN A 60 10.61 -17.08 -17.96
CA ASN A 60 11.10 -17.30 -19.30
C ASN A 60 11.01 -18.80 -19.63
N ASN A 61 10.06 -19.17 -20.49
CA ASN A 61 9.90 -20.55 -20.95
C ASN A 61 10.70 -20.86 -22.22
N GLU A 62 11.50 -19.91 -22.70
CA GLU A 62 12.37 -20.08 -23.85
C GLU A 62 13.73 -20.66 -23.47
N HIS A 63 14.39 -21.25 -24.46
CA HIS A 63 15.73 -21.83 -24.36
C HIS A 63 16.86 -20.78 -24.44
N ILE A 64 16.53 -19.49 -24.64
CA ILE A 64 17.47 -18.37 -24.70
C ILE A 64 17.15 -17.34 -23.60
N PRO A 65 18.16 -16.60 -23.10
CA PRO A 65 17.93 -15.56 -22.09
C PRO A 65 17.29 -14.31 -22.68
N PHE A 66 16.49 -13.63 -21.86
CA PHE A 66 15.81 -12.38 -22.22
C PHE A 66 16.14 -11.25 -21.25
N GLY A 67 16.59 -10.11 -21.77
CA GLY A 67 16.72 -8.89 -21.00
C GLY A 67 15.36 -8.23 -20.80
N PHE A 68 15.07 -7.69 -19.62
CA PHE A 68 13.85 -6.94 -19.34
C PHE A 68 14.16 -5.59 -18.68
N THR A 69 13.27 -4.63 -18.93
CA THR A 69 13.30 -3.29 -18.33
C THR A 69 11.88 -2.84 -18.01
N LEU A 70 11.64 -2.43 -16.77
CA LEU A 70 10.39 -1.80 -16.35
C LEU A 70 10.40 -0.31 -16.69
N ASP A 71 9.36 0.13 -17.38
CA ASP A 71 9.26 1.50 -17.86
C ASP A 71 8.83 2.45 -16.73
N LYS A 72 9.79 3.16 -16.12
CA LYS A 72 9.57 4.11 -15.02
C LYS A 72 8.49 5.15 -15.32
N SER A 73 8.33 5.54 -16.59
CA SER A 73 7.31 6.52 -16.98
C SER A 73 5.87 6.03 -16.73
N THR A 74 5.68 4.71 -16.58
CA THR A 74 4.36 4.09 -16.36
C THR A 74 3.95 3.97 -14.90
N TYR A 75 4.86 4.19 -13.94
CA TYR A 75 4.57 4.08 -12.51
C TYR A 75 5.14 5.21 -11.64
N GLU A 76 6.12 5.96 -12.10
CA GLU A 76 6.60 7.20 -11.47
C GLU A 76 5.81 8.42 -11.98
N ILE A 77 4.49 8.29 -12.01
CA ILE A 77 3.58 9.31 -12.55
C ILE A 77 3.30 10.38 -11.48
N PRO A 78 3.26 11.68 -11.83
CA PRO A 78 2.76 12.71 -10.94
C PRO A 78 1.30 12.43 -10.55
N LEU A 79 1.04 12.22 -9.26
CA LEU A 79 -0.31 11.96 -8.77
C LEU A 79 -1.07 13.28 -8.53
N PRO A 80 -2.35 13.40 -8.99
CA PRO A 80 -3.17 14.57 -8.73
C PRO A 80 -3.40 14.75 -7.23
N GLY A 81 -3.14 15.95 -6.71
CA GLY A 81 -3.23 16.27 -5.27
C GLY A 81 -1.90 16.69 -4.65
N PHE A 82 -0.77 16.44 -5.33
CA PHE A 82 0.51 17.06 -5.01
C PHE A 82 0.56 18.46 -5.63
N VAL A 83 0.25 19.49 -4.84
CA VAL A 83 0.40 20.90 -5.24
C VAL A 83 1.82 21.36 -4.95
N GLY A 84 2.56 21.81 -5.97
CA GLY A 84 3.81 22.57 -5.82
C GLY A 84 5.10 21.75 -5.68
N GLU A 85 5.06 20.53 -5.17
CA GLU A 85 6.24 19.66 -5.06
C GLU A 85 5.90 18.25 -5.52
N ARG A 86 6.77 17.63 -6.35
CA ARG A 86 6.67 16.19 -6.64
C ARG A 86 6.65 15.45 -5.28
N PRO A 87 5.87 14.37 -5.13
CA PRO A 87 5.99 13.54 -3.94
C PRO A 87 7.45 13.21 -3.71
N LYS A 88 7.96 13.42 -2.48
CA LYS A 88 9.37 13.15 -2.14
C LYS A 88 9.82 11.74 -2.53
N ARG A 89 8.87 10.80 -2.69
CA ARG A 89 9.08 9.41 -3.15
C ARG A 89 7.91 8.93 -4.01
N PRO A 90 8.14 8.14 -5.08
CA PRO A 90 7.06 7.54 -5.87
C PRO A 90 6.28 6.52 -5.03
N ALA A 91 4.99 6.34 -5.36
CA ALA A 91 4.11 5.41 -4.64
C ALA A 91 4.43 3.93 -4.92
N LEU A 92 5.09 3.65 -6.05
CA LEU A 92 5.55 2.33 -6.43
C LEU A 92 7.05 2.31 -6.68
N ARG A 93 7.68 1.20 -6.30
CA ARG A 93 9.09 0.91 -6.61
C ARG A 93 9.27 -0.57 -6.89
N PHE A 94 10.10 -0.88 -7.87
CA PHE A 94 10.40 -2.25 -8.30
C PHE A 94 11.88 -2.57 -8.07
N GLU A 95 12.16 -3.79 -7.63
CA GLU A 95 13.51 -4.33 -7.49
C GLU A 95 13.54 -5.82 -7.86
N PRO A 96 14.30 -6.23 -8.89
CA PRO A 96 14.98 -5.38 -9.88
C PRO A 96 14.00 -4.68 -10.85
N ASP A 97 14.35 -3.48 -11.31
CA ASP A 97 13.64 -2.76 -12.38
C ASP A 97 14.20 -3.07 -13.78
N THR A 98 15.40 -3.64 -13.85
CA THR A 98 16.09 -4.10 -15.07
C THR A 98 16.84 -5.38 -14.77
N GLY A 99 16.98 -6.25 -15.77
CA GLY A 99 17.73 -7.48 -15.56
C GLY A 99 17.69 -8.43 -16.76
N VAL A 100 18.17 -9.65 -16.53
CA VAL A 100 18.15 -10.74 -17.51
C VAL A 100 17.53 -11.97 -16.86
N ILE A 101 16.62 -12.63 -17.59
CA ILE A 101 16.00 -13.89 -17.19
C ILE A 101 16.70 -15.00 -17.96
N ALA A 102 17.25 -15.97 -17.26
CA ALA A 102 17.94 -17.11 -17.88
C ALA A 102 16.94 -18.06 -18.57
N PRO A 103 17.40 -18.94 -19.48
CA PRO A 103 16.54 -19.95 -20.11
C PRO A 103 15.81 -20.83 -19.11
N HIS A 104 14.51 -21.07 -19.31
CA HIS A 104 13.69 -21.94 -18.45
C HIS A 104 13.74 -21.59 -16.95
N THR A 105 13.90 -20.31 -16.62
CA THR A 105 13.96 -19.83 -15.22
C THR A 105 12.91 -18.75 -14.95
N SER A 106 12.75 -18.41 -13.68
CA SER A 106 12.01 -17.25 -13.23
C SER A 106 12.88 -16.31 -12.39
N VAL A 107 12.59 -15.01 -12.47
CA VAL A 107 13.23 -13.97 -11.67
C VAL A 107 12.19 -13.32 -10.77
N PRO A 108 12.43 -13.24 -9.45
CA PRO A 108 11.55 -12.52 -8.54
C PRO A 108 11.71 -11.00 -8.73
N VAL A 109 10.59 -10.30 -8.82
CA VAL A 109 10.50 -8.84 -8.88
C VAL A 109 9.72 -8.38 -7.65
N SER A 110 10.42 -7.74 -6.72
CA SER A 110 9.84 -7.15 -5.51
C SER A 110 9.19 -5.81 -5.84
N ILE A 111 7.95 -5.64 -5.39
CA ILE A 111 7.11 -4.48 -5.64
C ILE A 111 6.81 -3.85 -4.29
N THR A 112 7.34 -2.66 -4.09
CA THR A 112 7.07 -1.84 -2.91
C THR A 112 5.95 -0.85 -3.23
N PHE A 113 4.86 -0.90 -2.46
CA PHE A 113 3.80 0.09 -2.46
C PHE A 113 3.86 0.95 -1.20
N GLN A 114 3.89 2.28 -1.39
CA GLN A 114 3.92 3.27 -0.32
C GLN A 114 3.04 4.47 -0.73
N PRO A 115 1.73 4.44 -0.45
CA PRO A 115 0.84 5.53 -0.85
C PRO A 115 1.18 6.81 -0.07
N GLY A 116 1.24 7.93 -0.78
CA GLY A 116 1.48 9.26 -0.20
C GLY A 116 0.22 10.09 0.03
N LEU A 117 -0.94 9.62 -0.43
CA LEU A 117 -2.22 10.31 -0.35
C LEU A 117 -3.32 9.31 -0.07
N GLU A 118 -4.40 9.76 0.58
CA GLU A 118 -5.62 8.99 0.77
C GLU A 118 -6.42 8.91 -0.55
N LYS A 119 -6.05 7.94 -1.39
CA LYS A 119 -6.63 7.78 -2.72
C LYS A 119 -6.42 6.37 -3.26
N ALA A 120 -7.38 5.88 -4.03
CA ALA A 120 -7.22 4.70 -4.86
C ALA A 120 -6.25 4.98 -6.03
N LEU A 121 -5.25 4.13 -6.17
CA LEU A 121 -4.19 4.17 -7.16
C LEU A 121 -4.26 2.91 -8.04
N ASN A 122 -4.06 3.11 -9.34
CA ASN A 122 -4.03 2.05 -10.33
C ASN A 122 -2.94 2.38 -11.35
N PHE A 123 -1.97 1.49 -11.49
CA PHE A 123 -0.82 1.64 -12.38
C PHE A 123 -0.80 0.49 -13.38
N ASN A 124 -0.68 0.80 -14.66
CA ASN A 124 -0.44 -0.19 -15.71
C ASN A 124 1.05 -0.19 -16.02
N VAL A 125 1.82 -0.98 -15.28
CA VAL A 125 3.28 -1.01 -15.38
C VAL A 125 3.68 -1.75 -16.64
N ALA A 126 4.38 -1.07 -17.54
CA ALA A 126 4.89 -1.71 -18.75
C ALA A 126 6.29 -2.28 -18.51
N ALA A 127 6.49 -3.54 -18.91
CA ALA A 127 7.80 -4.17 -18.98
C ALA A 127 8.17 -4.45 -20.43
N VAL A 128 9.32 -3.93 -20.85
CA VAL A 128 9.90 -4.16 -22.16
C VAL A 128 10.81 -5.37 -22.07
N VAL A 129 10.46 -6.44 -22.77
CA VAL A 129 11.30 -7.61 -22.94
C VAL A 129 12.02 -7.48 -24.28
N HIS A 130 13.36 -7.47 -24.27
CA HIS A 130 14.14 -7.31 -25.50
C HIS A 130 13.83 -8.45 -26.48
N LYS A 131 13.69 -8.14 -27.78
CA LYS A 131 13.32 -9.12 -28.83
C LYS A 131 11.90 -9.71 -28.71
N LYS A 132 11.09 -9.25 -27.76
CA LYS A 132 9.64 -9.50 -27.74
C LYS A 132 8.93 -8.28 -28.35
N PRO A 133 8.12 -8.46 -29.41
CA PRO A 133 7.44 -7.34 -30.06
C PRO A 133 6.35 -6.73 -29.16
N THR A 134 5.69 -7.55 -28.34
CA THR A 134 4.70 -7.06 -27.38
C THR A 134 5.35 -6.68 -26.05
N ARG A 135 4.84 -5.60 -25.45
CA ARG A 135 5.19 -5.22 -24.08
C ARG A 135 4.35 -6.01 -23.10
N LEU A 136 4.96 -6.45 -22.01
CA LEU A 136 4.21 -7.02 -20.90
C LEU A 136 3.61 -5.89 -20.07
N THR A 137 2.43 -6.14 -19.51
CA THR A 137 1.76 -5.19 -18.63
C THR A 137 1.40 -5.86 -17.32
N LEU A 138 1.73 -5.20 -16.21
CA LEU A 138 1.36 -5.60 -14.86
C LEU A 138 0.45 -4.53 -14.27
N ASN A 139 -0.79 -4.87 -13.97
CA ASN A 139 -1.70 -3.95 -13.32
C ASN A 139 -1.47 -3.98 -11.80
N VAL A 140 -1.15 -2.83 -11.21
CA VAL A 140 -0.92 -2.70 -9.77
C VAL A 140 -1.95 -1.75 -9.18
N LYS A 141 -2.77 -2.26 -8.25
CA LYS A 141 -3.80 -1.51 -7.53
C LYS A 141 -3.46 -1.39 -6.06
N GLY A 142 -3.88 -0.30 -5.46
CA GLY A 142 -3.82 -0.10 -4.01
C GLY A 142 -4.52 1.19 -3.63
N GLU A 143 -4.97 1.30 -2.39
CA GLU A 143 -5.65 2.48 -1.87
C GLU A 143 -4.89 3.00 -0.66
N GLY A 144 -4.41 4.24 -0.73
CA GLY A 144 -3.93 4.92 0.46
C GLY A 144 -5.09 5.32 1.35
N TYR A 145 -4.95 5.18 2.67
CA TYR A 145 -5.90 5.69 3.64
C TYR A 145 -5.20 6.42 4.79
N ALA A 146 -5.91 7.33 5.45
CA ALA A 146 -5.46 7.96 6.68
C ALA A 146 -6.43 7.63 7.82
N ILE A 147 -5.90 7.60 9.05
CA ILE A 147 -6.73 7.53 10.25
C ILE A 147 -7.18 8.96 10.55
N HIS A 148 -8.48 9.10 10.80
CA HIS A 148 -9.11 10.37 11.14
C HIS A 148 -9.85 10.22 12.47
N GLU A 149 -9.08 10.14 13.54
CA GLU A 149 -9.56 10.07 14.89
C GLU A 149 -9.83 11.45 15.47
N ILE A 150 -10.92 11.55 16.23
CA ILE A 150 -11.18 12.66 17.14
C ILE A 150 -11.47 12.05 18.50
N VAL A 151 -10.84 12.58 19.53
CA VAL A 151 -11.11 12.19 20.91
C VAL A 151 -11.74 13.38 21.61
N GLU A 152 -12.94 13.18 22.14
CA GLU A 152 -13.72 14.19 22.86
C GLU A 152 -13.82 13.78 24.33
N LEU A 153 -13.67 14.75 25.23
CA LEU A 153 -13.78 14.56 26.67
C LEU A 153 -14.96 15.36 27.20
N ASP A 154 -15.77 14.72 28.02
CA ASP A 154 -16.89 15.36 28.70
C ASP A 154 -16.41 16.15 29.91
N VAL A 155 -16.72 17.44 29.92
CA VAL A 155 -16.38 18.40 30.97
C VAL A 155 -17.67 18.90 31.63
N PRO A 156 -17.78 18.80 32.97
CA PRO A 156 -18.92 19.35 33.69
C PRO A 156 -19.05 20.86 33.45
N ALA A 157 -20.25 21.32 33.06
CA ALA A 157 -20.55 22.74 32.85
C ALA A 157 -21.80 23.16 33.62
N VAL A 158 -21.96 24.46 33.84
CA VAL A 158 -23.16 25.00 34.50
C VAL A 158 -24.36 24.78 33.58
N GLY A 159 -25.26 23.87 33.98
CA GLY A 159 -26.47 23.53 33.22
C GLY A 159 -26.35 22.34 32.25
N GLY A 160 -25.25 21.57 32.29
CA GLY A 160 -25.10 20.37 31.46
C GLY A 160 -23.67 19.85 31.37
N VAL A 161 -23.35 19.21 30.25
CA VAL A 161 -22.02 18.69 29.92
C VAL A 161 -21.55 19.39 28.64
N ASN A 162 -20.32 19.90 28.65
CA ASN A 162 -19.64 20.39 27.46
C ASN A 162 -18.64 19.34 26.99
N THR A 163 -18.44 19.23 25.67
CA THR A 163 -17.39 18.37 25.12
C THR A 163 -16.17 19.20 24.70
N THR A 164 -14.98 18.71 25.01
CA THR A 164 -13.72 19.32 24.58
C THR A 164 -12.92 18.33 23.76
N THR A 165 -12.48 18.73 22.56
CA THR A 165 -11.61 17.90 21.71
C THR A 165 -10.18 17.88 22.26
N LEU A 166 -9.65 16.67 22.46
CA LEU A 166 -8.29 16.46 22.93
C LEU A 166 -7.28 16.68 21.80
N ALA A 167 -6.16 17.31 22.12
CA ALA A 167 -5.06 17.51 21.19
C ALA A 167 -4.14 16.27 21.13
N PRO A 168 -3.70 15.84 19.93
CA PRO A 168 -2.69 14.78 19.80
C PRO A 168 -1.32 15.25 20.31
N ALA A 169 -0.44 14.30 20.63
CA ALA A 169 0.94 14.60 21.02
C ALA A 169 1.65 15.46 19.96
N PRO A 170 2.45 16.48 20.34
CA PRO A 170 2.91 16.80 21.70
C PRO A 170 1.96 17.69 22.52
N GLY A 171 0.74 17.94 22.04
CA GLY A 171 -0.28 18.68 22.79
C GLY A 171 -0.55 18.04 24.14
N LYS A 172 -0.72 18.86 25.18
CA LYS A 172 -1.06 18.40 26.53
C LYS A 172 -2.53 18.66 26.78
N ASN A 173 -3.21 17.63 27.26
CA ASN A 173 -4.61 17.69 27.67
C ASN A 173 -4.66 17.70 29.20
N ALA A 174 -5.37 18.67 29.79
CA ALA A 174 -5.57 18.75 31.22
C ALA A 174 -7.03 18.42 31.55
N LEU A 175 -7.22 17.53 32.52
CA LEU A 175 -8.52 17.18 33.06
C LEU A 175 -8.51 17.46 34.56
N ASP A 176 -9.29 18.47 34.96
CA ASP A 176 -9.52 18.77 36.37
C ASP A 176 -10.72 17.96 36.89
N LEU A 177 -10.49 17.13 37.90
CA LEU A 177 -11.51 16.33 38.56
C LEU A 177 -12.19 17.09 39.72
N GLY A 178 -11.68 18.27 40.06
CA GLY A 178 -12.13 19.07 41.19
C GLY A 178 -11.72 18.44 42.53
N GLN A 179 -12.43 18.84 43.58
CA GLN A 179 -12.25 18.26 44.91
C GLN A 179 -12.98 16.92 44.99
N VAL A 180 -12.24 15.84 45.24
CA VAL A 180 -12.78 14.48 45.41
C VAL A 180 -12.63 14.10 46.87
N LEU A 181 -13.73 13.71 47.54
CA LEU A 181 -13.66 13.29 48.93
C LEU A 181 -13.00 11.91 49.06
N VAL A 182 -12.50 11.61 50.26
CA VAL A 182 -11.91 10.29 50.56
C VAL A 182 -13.00 9.21 50.44
N ASN A 183 -12.66 8.09 49.79
CA ASN A 183 -13.57 7.01 49.41
C ASN A 183 -14.56 7.34 48.29
N GLU A 184 -14.45 8.49 47.65
CA GLU A 184 -15.22 8.77 46.44
C GLU A 184 -14.46 8.37 45.18
N ARG A 185 -15.26 8.15 44.13
CA ARG A 185 -14.81 7.93 42.77
C ARG A 185 -15.43 8.96 41.84
N VAL A 186 -14.65 9.38 40.85
CA VAL A 186 -15.09 10.30 39.80
C VAL A 186 -15.03 9.58 38.47
N LEU A 187 -16.16 9.61 37.74
CA LEU A 187 -16.26 9.08 36.38
C LEU A 187 -16.26 10.22 35.37
N ARG A 188 -15.56 10.02 34.27
CA ARG A 188 -15.56 10.90 33.09
C ARG A 188 -15.67 10.05 31.84
N GLU A 189 -16.43 10.55 30.87
CA GLU A 189 -16.61 9.89 29.59
C GLU A 189 -15.64 10.49 28.57
N ILE A 190 -14.93 9.60 27.87
CA ILE A 190 -14.06 9.94 26.75
C ILE A 190 -14.63 9.25 25.53
N THR A 191 -15.03 10.04 24.53
CA THR A 191 -15.63 9.51 23.30
C THR A 191 -14.63 9.59 22.16
N PHE A 192 -14.29 8.44 21.60
CA PHE A 192 -13.58 8.33 20.34
C PHE A 192 -14.57 8.42 19.19
N VAL A 193 -14.26 9.24 18.20
CA VAL A 193 -15.05 9.40 16.98
C VAL A 193 -14.15 9.08 15.80
N ASN A 194 -14.52 8.06 15.03
CA ASN A 194 -13.84 7.74 13.78
C ASN A 194 -14.52 8.48 12.62
N ARG A 195 -13.90 9.55 12.13
CA ARG A 195 -14.36 10.25 10.92
C ARG A 195 -13.75 9.67 9.63
N GLY A 196 -12.87 8.69 9.77
CA GLY A 196 -12.19 8.02 8.67
C GLY A 196 -13.02 6.88 8.08
N GLU A 197 -12.51 6.32 6.98
CA GLU A 197 -13.16 5.22 6.28
C GLU A 197 -12.75 3.83 6.79
N ILE A 198 -11.79 3.74 7.69
CA ILE A 198 -11.21 2.48 8.17
C ILE A 198 -11.28 2.42 9.69
N SER A 199 -11.59 1.24 10.22
CA SER A 199 -11.54 0.97 11.64
C SER A 199 -10.11 1.03 12.18
N TYR A 200 -9.93 1.59 13.36
CA TYR A 200 -8.65 1.57 14.07
C TYR A 200 -8.81 0.99 15.47
N ASP A 201 -7.73 0.37 15.94
CA ASP A 201 -7.64 -0.11 17.31
C ASP A 201 -6.89 0.91 18.17
N PHE A 202 -7.33 1.09 19.41
CA PHE A 202 -6.58 1.86 20.40
C PHE A 202 -6.31 1.02 21.65
N ALA A 203 -5.27 1.44 22.37
CA ALA A 203 -4.93 0.92 23.68
C ALA A 203 -4.61 2.10 24.62
N TRP A 204 -5.25 2.10 25.78
CA TRP A 204 -4.95 3.05 26.84
C TRP A 204 -3.68 2.65 27.60
N ASP A 205 -2.79 3.62 27.77
CA ASP A 205 -1.71 3.55 28.76
C ASP A 205 -2.02 4.57 29.87
N ALA A 206 -2.57 4.08 30.99
CA ALA A 206 -2.90 4.91 32.16
C ALA A 206 -1.66 5.23 33.02
N GLY A 207 -0.48 4.75 32.65
CA GLY A 207 0.74 4.91 33.42
C GLY A 207 0.73 4.16 34.76
N PRO A 208 1.63 4.53 35.69
CA PRO A 208 1.85 3.75 36.91
C PRO A 208 0.85 4.04 38.04
N ASN A 209 -0.09 4.98 37.87
CA ASN A 209 -0.98 5.39 38.95
C ASN A 209 -2.17 4.41 39.09
N PRO A 210 -2.24 3.60 40.16
CA PRO A 210 -3.28 2.58 40.30
C PRO A 210 -4.67 3.16 40.61
N ARG A 211 -4.78 4.46 40.83
CA ARG A 211 -6.03 5.16 41.13
C ARG A 211 -6.80 5.59 39.88
N VAL A 212 -6.18 5.50 38.70
CA VAL A 212 -6.80 5.86 37.43
C VAL A 212 -7.00 4.58 36.62
N THR A 213 -8.23 4.30 36.25
CA THR A 213 -8.58 3.15 35.41
C THR A 213 -9.45 3.60 34.25
N ILE A 214 -9.21 3.06 33.06
CA ILE A 214 -9.99 3.37 31.86
C ILE A 214 -10.57 2.09 31.29
N THR A 215 -11.88 2.08 31.06
CA THR A 215 -12.62 0.91 30.55
C THR A 215 -13.38 1.27 29.27
N PRO A 216 -13.25 0.49 28.18
CA PRO A 216 -12.33 -0.63 27.99
C PRO A 216 -10.86 -0.17 27.83
N PRO A 217 -9.86 -0.99 28.21
CA PRO A 217 -8.44 -0.65 28.05
C PRO A 217 -8.00 -0.70 26.58
N THR A 218 -8.64 -1.54 25.78
CA THR A 218 -8.42 -1.66 24.34
C THR A 218 -9.75 -1.82 23.64
N ALA A 219 -9.94 -1.18 22.49
CA ALA A 219 -11.09 -1.43 21.64
C ALA A 219 -10.82 -1.04 20.18
N THR A 220 -11.71 -1.48 19.30
CA THR A 220 -11.75 -1.11 17.89
C THR A 220 -12.85 -0.07 17.69
N VAL A 221 -12.56 1.00 16.96
CA VAL A 221 -13.55 2.01 16.56
C VAL A 221 -13.81 1.86 15.06
N GLY A 222 -14.99 1.37 14.71
CA GLY A 222 -15.44 1.15 13.34
C GLY A 222 -15.58 2.42 12.50
N LYS A 223 -15.79 2.26 11.19
CA LYS A 223 -16.01 3.39 10.25
C LYS A 223 -17.23 4.21 10.69
N GLY A 224 -17.05 5.51 10.92
CA GLY A 224 -18.13 6.40 11.34
C GLY A 224 -18.66 6.15 12.76
N GLU A 225 -18.02 5.23 13.51
CA GLU A 225 -18.47 4.85 14.83
C GLU A 225 -18.04 5.87 15.89
N ARG A 226 -18.83 5.92 16.97
CA ARG A 226 -18.49 6.61 18.20
C ARG A 226 -18.41 5.58 19.32
N LEU A 227 -17.26 5.51 19.98
CA LEU A 227 -17.02 4.61 21.10
C LEU A 227 -16.71 5.42 22.36
N THR A 228 -17.52 5.24 23.41
CA THR A 228 -17.33 5.91 24.69
C THR A 228 -16.60 5.00 25.67
N CYS A 229 -15.52 5.52 26.26
CA CYS A 229 -14.75 4.92 27.33
C CYS A 229 -15.03 5.65 28.64
N GLN A 230 -14.99 4.91 29.75
CA GLN A 230 -15.14 5.47 31.09
C GLN A 230 -13.77 5.57 31.75
N LEU A 231 -13.37 6.80 32.06
CA LEU A 231 -12.23 7.11 32.92
C LEU A 231 -12.73 7.21 34.37
N GLU A 232 -12.19 6.37 35.23
CA GLU A 232 -12.49 6.32 36.66
C GLU A 232 -11.25 6.75 37.44
N TYR A 233 -11.43 7.72 38.34
CA TYR A 233 -10.48 8.04 39.38
C TYR A 233 -11.04 7.62 40.73
N ALA A 234 -10.37 6.71 41.44
CA ALA A 234 -10.71 6.31 42.78
C ALA A 234 -9.70 6.89 43.78
N SER A 235 -10.19 7.66 44.76
CA SER A 235 -9.33 8.25 45.80
C SER A 235 -8.63 7.18 46.68
N ASN A 236 -9.18 5.97 46.71
CA ASN A 236 -8.63 4.81 47.38
C ASN A 236 -7.83 3.98 46.38
N GLY A 237 -6.51 3.89 46.52
CA GLY A 237 -5.78 2.76 45.92
C GLY A 237 -6.30 1.48 46.57
N VAL A 238 -6.61 0.46 45.77
CA VAL A 238 -7.13 -0.86 46.19
C VAL A 238 -6.64 -1.23 47.60
N ALA A 239 -7.49 -0.98 48.60
CA ALA A 239 -7.34 -1.61 49.89
C ALA A 239 -8.01 -2.97 49.74
N SER A 240 -7.21 -3.99 49.47
CA SER A 240 -7.59 -5.35 49.79
C SER A 240 -7.95 -5.38 51.27
N LEU A 241 -9.26 -5.40 51.56
CA LEU A 241 -9.76 -5.78 52.87
C LEU A 241 -9.53 -7.29 52.99
N VAL A 242 -8.44 -7.63 53.70
CA VAL A 242 -8.23 -8.94 54.33
C VAL A 242 -9.10 -9.03 55.57
#